data_AF-A0ABD2T061-F1
#
_entry.id   AF-A0ABD2T061-F1
#
_cell.length_a   1.000
_cell.length_b   1.000
_cell.length_c   1.000
_cell.angle_alpha   90.00
_cell.angle_beta   90.00
_cell.angle_gamma   90.00
#
_symmetry.space_group_name_H-M   'P 1'
#
loop_
_entity.id
_entity.type
_entity.pdbx_description
1 polymer ?
#
loop_
_entity_poly.entity_id
_entity_poly.type
_entity_poly.pdbx_seq_one_letter_code
_entity_poly.pdbx_strand_id
1 'polypeptide(L)'
;IVMPMEHFTSKPQWFQLLQDEIKDKSTLKIGLVNLDDVSFFDYVGLDGAKNMETFDVKFPKVSNKIKWKDLFPEWIDEKEVSAKPTCPDIPMPVFEEYEELDVVVAKVPCKHVGVDGSRDVLRLQVNLVVANLLVSGGWNKNRPVYAVFIGDCGPMWEIFRCEDMLLHEENLWVYKPELKRLKQKILMPVGSCQLARPFSEQEQESALDKTFNKPREAYVTVIHSSEAYVCGAIALAQSIILTNSTRDLVLLADDSISPKSLYGLRAAGWKIKKIKRIRSPHAPKNAYNEWNYSKLRIWQLIEYDKVIFIDSDFVVFRNIDQFFSYPELSAAGNDGYIFNSGVMIIEPSKCKFQNLMNKRFEVGSYNGGDQGFLNEMFVWWHRWPTKLNTLKIFVNSNHRHLPDDSYTVHYLGLKPWLCYEDYDCNWDKMESQIFASDSAHERWWKVYKKMSMELREYCALTPQMDARIIKWRRKAKKANFSDGHWRIQVKDPRRLSN
;
A
#
# COMPACT_ATOMS: atom_id res chain seq x y z
N ILE A 1 -43.84 -16.36 -33.01
CA ILE A 1 -44.24 -17.03 -31.76
C ILE A 1 -43.16 -16.69 -30.76
N VAL A 2 -43.45 -15.73 -29.86
CA VAL A 2 -42.55 -15.30 -28.79
C VAL A 2 -42.57 -16.42 -27.75
N MET A 3 -41.42 -17.02 -27.46
CA MET A 3 -41.31 -17.98 -26.36
C MET A 3 -41.52 -17.23 -25.04
N PRO A 4 -42.33 -17.76 -24.10
CA PRO A 4 -42.47 -17.13 -22.79
C PRO A 4 -41.13 -17.19 -22.05
N MET A 5 -40.73 -16.09 -21.41
CA MET A 5 -39.71 -16.14 -20.37
C MET A 5 -40.23 -17.05 -19.26
N GLU A 6 -39.50 -18.12 -18.98
CA GLU A 6 -39.76 -18.96 -17.81
C GLU A 6 -39.61 -18.09 -16.55
N HIS A 7 -40.71 -17.91 -15.82
CA HIS A 7 -40.67 -17.33 -14.48
C HIS A 7 -39.86 -18.27 -13.58
N PHE A 8 -38.69 -17.81 -13.13
CA PHE A 8 -37.91 -18.49 -12.11
C PHE A 8 -38.72 -18.53 -10.80
N THR A 9 -39.33 -19.67 -10.50
CA THR A 9 -40.13 -19.90 -9.27
C THR A 9 -39.29 -20.14 -8.02
N SER A 10 -37.96 -20.14 -8.12
CA SER A 10 -37.04 -20.26 -6.99
C SER A 10 -36.39 -18.91 -6.69
N LYS A 11 -36.46 -18.46 -5.43
CA LYS A 11 -35.73 -17.26 -4.96
C LYS A 11 -34.25 -17.35 -5.37
N PRO A 12 -33.60 -16.24 -5.77
CA PRO A 12 -32.17 -16.20 -6.06
C PRO A 12 -31.34 -16.74 -4.89
N GLN A 13 -30.24 -17.44 -5.20
CA GLN A 13 -29.37 -18.06 -4.20
C GLN A 13 -28.83 -17.04 -3.18
N TRP A 14 -28.40 -15.87 -3.64
CA TRP A 14 -27.94 -14.80 -2.77
C TRP A 14 -28.99 -14.34 -1.75
N PHE A 15 -30.27 -14.31 -2.16
CA PHE A 15 -31.35 -13.87 -1.28
C PHE A 15 -31.68 -14.96 -0.26
N GLN A 16 -31.72 -16.23 -0.68
CA GLN A 16 -31.88 -17.35 0.25
C GLN A 16 -30.76 -17.37 1.29
N LEU A 17 -29.50 -17.19 0.87
CA LEU A 17 -28.35 -17.08 1.76
C LEU A 17 -28.55 -15.99 2.82
N LEU A 18 -29.03 -14.81 2.44
CA LEU A 18 -29.28 -13.73 3.39
C LEU A 18 -30.45 -14.03 4.35
N GLN A 19 -31.50 -14.72 3.89
CA GLN A 19 -32.58 -15.17 4.78
C GLN A 19 -32.06 -16.20 5.80
N ASP A 20 -31.15 -17.08 5.39
CA ASP A 20 -30.53 -18.08 6.27
C ASP A 20 -29.52 -17.46 7.24
N GLU A 21 -28.81 -16.40 6.85
CA GLU A 21 -27.89 -15.66 7.71
C GLU A 21 -28.61 -14.73 8.71
N ILE A 22 -29.82 -14.26 8.36
CA ILE A 22 -30.64 -13.33 9.16
C ILE A 22 -31.87 -14.08 9.72
N LYS A 23 -31.60 -15.11 10.52
CA LYS A 23 -32.60 -16.09 10.99
C LYS A 23 -33.77 -15.52 11.79
N ASP A 24 -33.58 -14.36 12.42
CA ASP A 24 -34.53 -13.81 13.40
C ASP A 24 -35.49 -12.75 12.80
N LYS A 25 -35.46 -12.51 11.48
CA LYS A 25 -36.34 -11.51 10.85
C LYS A 25 -37.29 -12.12 9.82
N SER A 26 -38.59 -11.87 10.05
CA SER A 26 -39.64 -12.21 9.11
C SER A 26 -39.63 -11.35 7.84
N THR A 27 -39.06 -10.15 7.90
CA THR A 27 -39.00 -9.18 6.81
C THR A 27 -37.62 -8.51 6.78
N LEU A 28 -36.93 -8.53 5.64
CA LEU A 28 -35.63 -7.88 5.46
C LEU A 28 -35.79 -6.43 5.02
N LYS A 29 -35.10 -5.50 5.68
CA LYS A 29 -35.04 -4.09 5.24
C LYS A 29 -33.83 -3.88 4.32
N ILE A 30 -34.09 -3.51 3.07
CA ILE A 30 -33.10 -3.45 1.99
C ILE A 30 -32.94 -2.02 1.51
N GLY A 31 -31.75 -1.44 1.64
CA GLY A 31 -31.43 -0.13 1.08
C GLY A 31 -30.91 -0.25 -0.36
N LEU A 32 -31.46 0.52 -1.29
CA LEU A 32 -31.05 0.54 -2.68
C LEU A 32 -30.17 1.76 -2.97
N VAL A 33 -28.92 1.51 -3.38
CA VAL A 33 -27.92 2.55 -3.67
C VAL A 33 -27.59 2.55 -5.16
N ASN A 34 -27.78 3.71 -5.80
CA ASN A 34 -27.57 3.89 -7.25
C ASN A 34 -28.39 2.89 -8.11
N LEU A 35 -29.57 2.52 -7.59
CA LEU A 35 -30.61 1.71 -8.20
C LEU A 35 -31.95 2.37 -7.91
N ASP A 36 -32.95 2.07 -8.74
CA ASP A 36 -34.35 2.30 -8.38
C ASP A 36 -35.05 0.94 -8.15
N ASP A 37 -36.15 0.96 -7.41
CA ASP A 37 -36.86 -0.24 -7.00
C ASP A 37 -37.28 -1.12 -8.18
N VAL A 38 -37.80 -0.51 -9.25
CA VAL A 38 -38.22 -1.22 -10.47
C VAL A 38 -37.04 -1.96 -11.11
N SER A 39 -35.90 -1.28 -11.28
CA SER A 39 -34.71 -1.92 -11.84
C SER A 39 -34.08 -2.95 -10.91
N PHE A 40 -34.24 -2.84 -9.60
CA PHE A 40 -33.75 -3.85 -8.67
C PHE A 40 -34.45 -5.19 -8.89
N PHE A 41 -35.78 -5.24 -8.78
CA PHE A 41 -36.55 -6.50 -8.87
C PHE A 41 -36.30 -7.27 -10.17
N ASP A 42 -36.29 -6.55 -11.30
CA ASP A 42 -35.97 -7.12 -12.62
C ASP A 42 -34.56 -7.69 -12.66
N TYR A 43 -33.57 -6.97 -12.10
CA TYR A 43 -32.16 -7.31 -12.24
C TYR A 43 -31.72 -8.44 -11.31
N VAL A 44 -32.31 -8.54 -10.12
CA VAL A 44 -31.94 -9.58 -9.15
C VAL A 44 -32.90 -10.77 -9.13
N GLY A 45 -33.91 -10.81 -10.00
CA GLY A 45 -34.86 -11.92 -10.09
C GLY A 45 -35.72 -12.07 -8.85
N LEU A 46 -36.12 -10.95 -8.23
CA LEU A 46 -36.96 -10.92 -7.03
C LEU A 46 -38.40 -10.47 -7.30
N ASP A 47 -38.83 -10.41 -8.56
CA ASP A 47 -40.20 -10.03 -8.88
C ASP A 47 -41.23 -10.91 -8.14
N GLY A 48 -42.16 -10.27 -7.41
CA GLY A 48 -43.14 -10.93 -6.55
C GLY A 48 -42.60 -11.54 -5.23
N ALA A 49 -41.34 -11.30 -4.87
CA ALA A 49 -40.76 -11.82 -3.62
C ALA A 49 -41.42 -11.18 -2.39
N LYS A 50 -41.89 -12.03 -1.47
CA LYS A 50 -42.48 -11.63 -0.17
C LYS A 50 -41.37 -11.54 0.89
N ASN A 51 -41.66 -10.85 2.00
CA ASN A 51 -40.79 -10.73 3.19
C ASN A 51 -39.59 -9.78 3.02
N MET A 52 -39.77 -8.68 2.27
CA MET A 52 -38.80 -7.60 2.22
C MET A 52 -39.49 -6.23 2.16
N GLU A 53 -38.78 -5.21 2.64
CA GLU A 53 -39.09 -3.79 2.49
C GLU A 53 -37.88 -3.11 1.86
N THR A 54 -38.09 -2.39 0.76
CA THR A 54 -37.04 -1.68 0.03
C THR A 54 -37.08 -0.17 0.34
N PHE A 55 -35.89 0.43 0.43
CA PHE A 55 -35.70 1.84 0.73
C PHE A 55 -34.71 2.43 -0.27
N ASP A 56 -35.18 3.31 -1.14
CA ASP A 56 -34.29 4.05 -2.03
C ASP A 56 -33.40 5.01 -1.24
N VAL A 57 -32.09 4.78 -1.22
CA VAL A 57 -31.14 5.69 -0.56
C VAL A 57 -30.88 6.89 -1.47
N LYS A 58 -31.38 8.06 -1.06
CA LYS A 58 -31.26 9.29 -1.85
C LYS A 58 -29.98 10.05 -1.50
N PHE A 59 -29.17 10.35 -2.51
CA PHE A 59 -27.98 11.21 -2.39
C PHE A 59 -27.66 11.89 -3.74
N PRO A 60 -27.11 13.11 -3.76
CA PRO A 60 -26.65 13.74 -4.98
C PRO A 60 -25.46 12.98 -5.59
N LYS A 61 -25.45 12.79 -6.92
CA LYS A 61 -24.27 12.25 -7.59
C LYS A 61 -23.14 13.26 -7.60
N VAL A 62 -21.91 12.79 -7.40
CA VAL A 62 -20.70 13.61 -7.49
C VAL A 62 -20.63 14.32 -8.84
N SER A 63 -20.20 15.58 -8.83
CA SER A 63 -20.06 16.37 -10.06
C SER A 63 -19.02 15.76 -11.00
N ASN A 64 -19.36 15.65 -12.29
CA ASN A 64 -18.43 15.22 -13.34
C ASN A 64 -17.21 16.16 -13.50
N LYS A 65 -17.21 17.33 -12.84
CA LYS A 65 -16.07 18.25 -12.79
C LYS A 65 -14.97 17.76 -11.84
N ILE A 66 -15.31 17.02 -10.79
CA ILE A 66 -14.35 16.43 -9.86
C ILE A 66 -13.70 15.23 -10.56
N LYS A 67 -12.38 15.28 -10.70
CA LYS A 67 -11.55 14.25 -11.34
C LYS A 67 -10.76 13.49 -10.28
N TRP A 68 -10.27 12.30 -10.64
CA TRP A 68 -9.45 11.50 -9.74
C TRP A 68 -8.23 12.26 -9.19
N LYS A 69 -7.56 13.05 -10.04
CA LYS A 69 -6.42 13.90 -9.66
C LYS A 69 -6.76 15.00 -8.63
N ASP A 70 -8.03 15.38 -8.50
CA ASP A 70 -8.45 16.38 -7.51
C ASP A 70 -8.57 15.73 -6.12
N LEU A 71 -8.89 14.43 -6.08
CA LEU A 71 -8.84 13.61 -4.87
C LEU A 71 -7.43 13.09 -4.58
N PHE A 72 -6.62 12.90 -5.62
CA PHE A 72 -5.26 12.38 -5.54
C PHE A 72 -4.26 13.33 -6.20
N PRO A 73 -4.06 14.54 -5.64
CA PRO A 73 -3.09 15.48 -6.17
C PRO A 73 -1.67 14.98 -5.93
N GLU A 74 -0.73 15.34 -6.81
CA GLU A 74 0.70 15.02 -6.64
C GLU A 74 1.27 15.56 -5.34
N TRP A 75 0.95 16.82 -5.05
CA TRP A 75 1.51 17.55 -3.93
C TRP A 75 0.41 18.14 -3.03
N ILE A 76 0.69 18.19 -1.73
CA ILE A 76 -0.11 18.90 -0.72
C ILE A 76 0.82 19.69 0.21
N ASP A 77 0.30 20.76 0.79
CA ASP A 77 1.02 21.53 1.82
C ASP A 77 0.95 20.82 3.18
N GLU A 78 1.81 19.82 3.39
CA GLU A 78 1.85 19.03 4.64
C GLU A 78 2.17 19.85 5.89
N LYS A 79 2.78 21.03 5.73
CA LYS A 79 3.14 21.92 6.84
C LYS A 79 2.06 22.97 7.11
N GLU A 80 1.00 23.01 6.30
CA GLU A 80 -0.09 23.97 6.39
C GLU A 80 0.40 25.43 6.43
N VAL A 81 1.50 25.74 5.72
CA VAL A 81 2.12 27.08 5.71
C VAL A 81 1.27 28.08 4.93
N SER A 82 0.71 27.63 3.82
CA SER A 82 -0.18 28.40 2.96
C SER A 82 -1.65 28.15 3.30
N ALA A 83 -2.06 26.87 3.32
CA ALA A 83 -3.41 26.48 3.66
C ALA A 83 -3.45 25.02 4.11
N LYS A 84 -4.43 24.69 4.97
CA LYS A 84 -4.73 23.31 5.34
C LYS A 84 -5.21 22.53 4.10
N PRO A 85 -4.56 21.41 3.73
CA PRO A 85 -5.03 20.58 2.63
C PRO A 85 -6.46 20.11 2.88
N THR A 86 -7.30 20.17 1.85
CA THR A 86 -8.68 19.69 1.88
C THR A 86 -8.98 18.86 0.64
N CYS A 87 -9.97 17.99 0.75
CA CYS A 87 -10.42 17.16 -0.35
C CYS A 87 -11.73 17.75 -0.88
N PRO A 88 -11.98 17.68 -2.20
CA PRO A 88 -13.30 17.96 -2.75
C PRO A 88 -14.40 17.22 -1.99
N ASP A 89 -15.49 17.92 -1.67
CA ASP A 89 -16.64 17.33 -1.01
C ASP A 89 -17.31 16.30 -1.94
N ILE A 90 -17.49 15.10 -1.42
CA ILE A 90 -18.26 14.03 -2.07
C ILE A 90 -19.61 13.96 -1.38
N PRO A 91 -20.72 14.24 -2.09
CA PRO A 91 -22.05 14.22 -1.47
C PRO A 91 -22.38 12.83 -0.92
N MET A 92 -22.98 12.79 0.27
CA MET A 92 -23.38 11.56 0.96
C MET A 92 -24.87 11.67 1.37
N PRO A 93 -25.57 10.55 1.59
CA PRO A 93 -26.90 10.58 2.20
C PRO A 93 -26.82 10.97 3.69
N VAL A 94 -27.96 11.31 4.27
CA VAL A 94 -28.12 11.44 5.73
C VAL A 94 -28.22 10.03 6.30
N PHE A 95 -27.15 9.52 6.90
CA PHE A 95 -27.03 8.11 7.26
C PHE A 95 -28.01 7.69 8.38
N GLU A 96 -28.40 8.62 9.24
CA GLU A 96 -29.32 8.42 10.36
C GLU A 96 -30.72 7.97 9.89
N GLU A 97 -31.12 8.34 8.66
CA GLU A 97 -32.39 7.92 8.07
C GLU A 97 -32.43 6.42 7.72
N TYR A 98 -31.27 5.75 7.68
CA TYR A 98 -31.11 4.39 7.15
C TYR A 98 -30.49 3.40 8.16
N GLU A 99 -30.47 3.72 9.46
CA GLU A 99 -29.82 2.87 10.49
C GLU A 99 -30.50 1.50 10.70
N GLU A 100 -31.74 1.34 10.21
CA GLU A 100 -32.52 0.10 10.35
C GLU A 100 -32.32 -0.90 9.20
N LEU A 101 -31.49 -0.57 8.21
CA LEU A 101 -31.25 -1.44 7.06
C LEU A 101 -30.51 -2.72 7.45
N ASP A 102 -30.97 -3.87 6.97
CA ASP A 102 -30.32 -5.17 7.16
C ASP A 102 -29.34 -5.47 6.04
N VAL A 103 -29.70 -5.05 4.82
CA VAL A 103 -28.95 -5.28 3.60
C VAL A 103 -28.85 -3.98 2.82
N VAL A 104 -27.68 -3.67 2.27
CA VAL A 104 -27.49 -2.57 1.32
C VAL A 104 -27.15 -3.16 -0.04
N VAL A 105 -28.02 -2.95 -1.02
CA VAL A 105 -27.81 -3.38 -2.40
C VAL A 105 -27.35 -2.18 -3.23
N ALA A 106 -26.28 -2.33 -3.98
CA ALA A 106 -25.72 -1.25 -4.78
C ALA A 106 -25.35 -1.68 -6.20
N LYS A 107 -25.79 -0.92 -7.19
CA LYS A 107 -25.27 -1.04 -8.56
C LYS A 107 -24.01 -0.23 -8.70
N VAL A 108 -22.90 -0.92 -8.95
CA VAL A 108 -21.58 -0.32 -9.08
C VAL A 108 -21.44 0.31 -10.47
N PRO A 109 -21.16 1.62 -10.57
CA PRO A 109 -20.78 2.24 -11.83
C PRO A 109 -19.52 1.60 -12.40
N CYS A 110 -19.53 1.30 -13.70
CA CYS A 110 -18.39 0.70 -14.39
C CYS A 110 -18.08 1.48 -15.67
N LYS A 111 -16.84 1.94 -15.82
CA LYS A 111 -16.33 2.55 -17.05
C LYS A 111 -15.31 1.58 -17.67
N HIS A 112 -15.69 0.88 -18.73
CA HIS A 112 -14.81 -0.05 -19.44
C HIS A 112 -13.76 0.62 -20.35
N VAL A 113 -13.56 1.94 -20.23
CA VAL A 113 -12.75 2.72 -21.20
C VAL A 113 -11.39 3.07 -20.60
N GLY A 114 -10.32 2.50 -21.17
CA GLY A 114 -8.93 2.88 -20.92
C GLY A 114 -8.31 2.32 -19.63
N VAL A 115 -7.05 2.68 -19.38
CA VAL A 115 -6.27 2.30 -18.18
C VAL A 115 -6.89 2.87 -16.89
N ASP A 116 -7.71 3.93 -17.00
CA ASP A 116 -8.33 4.64 -15.86
C ASP A 116 -9.73 4.14 -15.47
N GLY A 117 -10.22 3.02 -16.04
CA GLY A 117 -11.55 2.49 -15.72
C GLY A 117 -11.78 2.17 -14.24
N SER A 118 -10.70 1.90 -13.50
CA SER A 118 -10.69 1.69 -12.05
C SER A 118 -10.79 3.01 -11.25
N ARG A 119 -10.32 4.12 -11.82
CA ARG A 119 -10.23 5.46 -11.20
C ARG A 119 -11.48 6.30 -11.48
N ASP A 120 -12.65 5.80 -11.06
CA ASP A 120 -13.93 6.47 -11.23
C ASP A 120 -14.46 7.05 -9.91
N VAL A 121 -14.60 8.38 -9.87
CA VAL A 121 -15.08 9.11 -8.69
C VAL A 121 -16.51 8.71 -8.30
N LEU A 122 -17.38 8.43 -9.28
CA LEU A 122 -18.76 7.99 -8.97
C LEU A 122 -18.76 6.57 -8.39
N ARG A 123 -17.86 5.70 -8.88
CA ARG A 123 -17.68 4.35 -8.32
C ARG A 123 -17.19 4.43 -6.88
N LEU A 124 -16.23 5.30 -6.59
CA LEU A 124 -15.75 5.55 -5.23
C LEU A 124 -16.89 6.08 -4.34
N GLN A 125 -17.64 7.08 -4.79
CA GLN A 125 -18.79 7.60 -4.04
C GLN A 125 -19.79 6.49 -3.68
N VAL A 126 -20.21 5.67 -4.65
CA VAL A 126 -21.17 4.58 -4.40
C VAL A 126 -20.63 3.59 -3.36
N ASN A 127 -19.37 3.20 -3.46
CA ASN A 127 -18.77 2.27 -2.48
C ASN A 127 -18.65 2.90 -1.08
N LEU A 128 -18.33 4.20 -0.98
CA LEU A 128 -18.29 4.92 0.30
C LEU A 128 -19.69 5.09 0.91
N VAL A 129 -20.71 5.37 0.11
CA VAL A 129 -22.11 5.43 0.58
C VAL A 129 -22.49 4.09 1.20
N VAL A 130 -22.25 2.98 0.50
CA VAL A 130 -22.51 1.64 1.04
C VAL A 130 -21.75 1.39 2.33
N ALA A 131 -20.44 1.67 2.35
CA ALA A 131 -19.61 1.43 3.54
C ALA A 131 -20.10 2.22 4.77
N ASN A 132 -20.46 3.51 4.59
CA ASN A 132 -20.97 4.34 5.67
C ASN A 132 -22.36 3.90 6.15
N LEU A 133 -23.28 3.50 5.26
CA LEU A 133 -24.59 2.95 5.65
C LEU A 133 -24.44 1.69 6.51
N LEU A 134 -23.53 0.79 6.13
CA LEU A 134 -23.28 -0.44 6.90
C LEU A 134 -22.70 -0.13 8.28
N VAL A 135 -21.71 0.77 8.37
CA VAL A 135 -21.16 1.16 9.67
C VAL A 135 -22.22 1.86 10.52
N SER A 136 -22.98 2.80 9.97
CA SER A 136 -24.04 3.51 10.69
C SER A 136 -25.11 2.54 11.24
N GLY A 137 -25.63 1.65 10.39
CA GLY A 137 -26.71 0.73 10.78
C GLY A 137 -26.28 -0.47 11.63
N GLY A 138 -25.00 -0.87 11.54
CA GLY A 138 -24.47 -2.05 12.23
C GLY A 138 -23.67 -1.77 13.49
N TRP A 139 -22.85 -0.70 13.52
CA TRP A 139 -21.87 -0.44 14.58
C TRP A 139 -22.54 -0.13 15.92
N ASN A 140 -23.43 0.87 15.95
CA ASN A 140 -24.09 1.32 17.18
C ASN A 140 -24.97 0.23 17.82
N LYS A 141 -25.49 -0.67 16.99
CA LYS A 141 -26.40 -1.76 17.39
C LYS A 141 -25.68 -3.09 17.60
N ASN A 142 -24.37 -3.15 17.36
CA ASN A 142 -23.55 -4.37 17.40
C ASN A 142 -24.20 -5.57 16.69
N ARG A 143 -24.72 -5.33 15.48
CA ARG A 143 -25.43 -6.34 14.67
C ARG A 143 -24.78 -6.52 13.31
N PRO A 144 -24.85 -7.72 12.71
CA PRO A 144 -24.39 -7.92 11.34
C PRO A 144 -25.27 -7.15 10.36
N VAL A 145 -24.64 -6.59 9.34
CA VAL A 145 -25.27 -5.97 8.17
C VAL A 145 -24.57 -6.51 6.93
N TYR A 146 -25.30 -6.57 5.82
CA TYR A 146 -24.84 -7.23 4.60
C TYR A 146 -24.83 -6.26 3.43
N ALA A 147 -23.89 -6.45 2.51
CA ALA A 147 -23.84 -5.70 1.27
C ALA A 147 -24.00 -6.63 0.07
N VAL A 148 -24.76 -6.17 -0.92
CA VAL A 148 -24.88 -6.83 -2.22
C VAL A 148 -24.46 -5.85 -3.29
N PHE A 149 -23.43 -6.19 -4.05
CA PHE A 149 -22.97 -5.38 -5.17
C PHE A 149 -23.39 -6.00 -6.49
N ILE A 150 -23.78 -5.16 -7.43
CA ILE A 150 -24.26 -5.57 -8.74
C ILE A 150 -23.47 -4.84 -9.83
N GLY A 151 -23.04 -5.58 -10.86
CA GLY A 151 -22.41 -5.07 -12.08
C GLY A 151 -20.94 -5.44 -12.25
N ASP A 152 -20.49 -5.59 -13.49
CA ASP A 152 -19.23 -6.22 -13.91
C ASP A 152 -17.95 -5.75 -13.19
N CYS A 153 -17.91 -4.48 -12.75
CA CYS A 153 -16.75 -3.93 -12.06
C CYS A 153 -16.58 -4.45 -10.62
N GLY A 154 -17.65 -4.93 -9.98
CA GLY A 154 -17.67 -5.30 -8.57
C GLY A 154 -17.31 -4.16 -7.60
N PRO A 155 -17.40 -4.39 -6.28
CA PRO A 155 -17.03 -3.38 -5.30
C PRO A 155 -15.55 -3.03 -5.34
N MET A 156 -15.20 -1.88 -4.75
CA MET A 156 -13.80 -1.52 -4.53
C MET A 156 -13.22 -2.39 -3.41
N TRP A 157 -12.32 -3.29 -3.79
CA TRP A 157 -11.70 -4.29 -2.91
C TRP A 157 -10.78 -3.68 -1.84
N GLU A 158 -10.36 -2.43 -1.99
CA GLU A 158 -9.67 -1.65 -0.95
C GLU A 158 -10.59 -1.34 0.24
N ILE A 159 -11.91 -1.24 -0.01
CA ILE A 159 -12.96 -1.01 0.97
C ILE A 159 -13.57 -2.34 1.43
N PHE A 160 -14.00 -3.18 0.48
CA PHE A 160 -14.68 -4.45 0.76
C PHE A 160 -13.72 -5.63 0.61
N ARG A 161 -13.30 -6.18 1.76
CA ARG A 161 -12.29 -7.23 1.83
C ARG A 161 -12.84 -8.54 1.29
N CYS A 162 -12.06 -9.25 0.48
CA CYS A 162 -12.53 -10.49 -0.12
C CYS A 162 -12.70 -11.64 0.90
N GLU A 163 -12.13 -11.52 2.09
CA GLU A 163 -12.39 -12.41 3.24
C GLU A 163 -13.79 -12.25 3.82
N ASP A 164 -14.42 -11.10 3.60
CA ASP A 164 -15.77 -10.79 4.06
C ASP A 164 -16.82 -11.19 3.01
N MET A 165 -16.39 -11.71 1.85
CA MET A 165 -17.26 -12.14 0.77
C MET A 165 -17.88 -13.51 1.09
N LEU A 166 -19.21 -13.58 1.06
CA LEU A 166 -19.96 -14.81 1.26
C LEU A 166 -20.26 -15.53 -0.05
N LEU A 167 -20.50 -14.77 -1.12
CA LEU A 167 -20.94 -15.29 -2.41
C LEU A 167 -20.48 -14.37 -3.55
N HIS A 168 -20.11 -14.97 -4.68
CA HIS A 168 -19.91 -14.28 -5.96
C HIS A 168 -20.54 -15.12 -7.08
N GLU A 169 -21.50 -14.53 -7.79
CA GLU A 169 -22.21 -15.14 -8.91
C GLU A 169 -22.23 -14.16 -10.09
N GLU A 170 -21.48 -14.46 -11.15
CA GLU A 170 -21.35 -13.61 -12.35
C GLU A 170 -21.07 -12.13 -11.99
N ASN A 171 -22.11 -11.31 -11.98
CA ASN A 171 -22.11 -9.87 -11.75
C ASN A 171 -22.70 -9.47 -10.39
N LEU A 172 -22.77 -10.39 -9.43
CA LEU A 172 -23.32 -10.16 -8.10
C LEU A 172 -22.34 -10.63 -7.01
N TRP A 173 -22.11 -9.80 -5.99
CA TRP A 173 -21.26 -10.12 -4.86
C TRP A 173 -21.98 -9.86 -3.54
N VAL A 174 -21.95 -10.82 -2.62
CA VAL A 174 -22.53 -10.69 -1.27
C VAL A 174 -21.42 -10.64 -0.23
N TYR A 175 -21.51 -9.69 0.68
CA TYR A 175 -20.54 -9.47 1.75
C TYR A 175 -21.21 -9.41 3.11
N LYS A 176 -20.49 -9.89 4.12
CA LYS A 176 -20.71 -9.67 5.55
C LYS A 176 -19.48 -8.96 6.12
N PRO A 177 -19.40 -7.61 6.03
CA PRO A 177 -18.18 -6.89 6.38
C PRO A 177 -17.87 -6.95 7.88
N GLU A 178 -16.58 -6.96 8.20
CA GLU A 178 -16.12 -6.71 9.56
C GLU A 178 -16.16 -5.20 9.84
N LEU A 179 -17.13 -4.76 10.62
CA LEU A 179 -17.48 -3.35 10.76
C LEU A 179 -16.36 -2.52 11.39
N LYS A 180 -15.52 -3.08 12.26
CA LYS A 180 -14.41 -2.32 12.88
C LYS A 180 -13.37 -1.91 11.85
N ARG A 181 -12.94 -2.83 10.99
CA ARG A 181 -12.02 -2.54 9.88
C ARG A 181 -12.67 -1.67 8.83
N LEU A 182 -13.95 -1.87 8.51
CA LEU A 182 -14.65 -1.00 7.57
C LEU A 182 -14.74 0.43 8.10
N LYS A 183 -15.04 0.61 9.39
CA LYS A 183 -15.02 1.90 10.09
C LYS A 183 -13.66 2.58 10.00
N GLN A 184 -12.57 1.83 10.21
CA GLN A 184 -11.21 2.36 10.03
C GLN A 184 -10.94 2.90 8.62
N LYS A 185 -11.53 2.31 7.57
CA LYS A 185 -11.38 2.82 6.19
C LYS A 185 -12.16 4.11 5.97
N ILE A 186 -13.44 4.16 6.36
CA ILE A 186 -14.31 5.32 6.05
C ILE A 186 -13.93 6.58 6.83
N LEU A 187 -13.22 6.46 7.94
CA LEU A 187 -12.67 7.61 8.68
C LEU A 187 -11.41 8.20 8.02
N MET A 188 -10.78 7.49 7.08
CA MET A 188 -9.70 8.06 6.30
C MET A 188 -10.24 9.10 5.32
N PRO A 189 -9.42 10.11 4.95
CA PRO A 189 -9.78 11.04 3.89
C PRO A 189 -10.17 10.30 2.60
N VAL A 190 -11.16 10.85 1.89
CA VAL A 190 -11.71 10.26 0.65
C VAL A 190 -10.66 10.09 -0.45
N GLY A 191 -9.58 10.87 -0.41
CA GLY A 191 -8.41 10.69 -1.27
C GLY A 191 -7.12 11.19 -0.63
N SER A 192 -6.02 11.15 -1.39
CA SER A 192 -4.70 11.58 -0.93
C SER A 192 -4.51 13.10 -0.85
N CYS A 193 -5.56 13.90 -1.07
CA CYS A 193 -5.57 15.37 -0.94
C CYS A 193 -5.41 15.87 0.51
N GLN A 194 -5.40 14.97 1.48
CA GLN A 194 -5.10 15.24 2.88
C GLN A 194 -4.18 14.15 3.44
N LEU A 195 -3.43 14.49 4.48
CA LEU A 195 -2.74 13.48 5.28
C LEU A 195 -3.74 12.60 6.00
N ALA A 196 -3.54 11.30 5.92
CA ALA A 196 -4.27 10.36 6.74
C ALA A 196 -3.89 10.55 8.22
N ARG A 197 -4.86 10.42 9.11
CA ARG A 197 -4.67 10.48 10.56
C ARG A 197 -4.91 9.12 11.17
N PRO A 198 -4.19 8.74 12.23
CA PRO A 198 -4.39 7.46 12.87
C PRO A 198 -5.80 7.39 13.49
N PHE A 199 -6.42 6.21 13.44
CA PHE A 199 -7.78 5.98 13.94
C PHE A 199 -7.99 6.48 15.38
N SER A 200 -6.99 6.27 16.25
CA SER A 200 -7.03 6.69 17.66
C SER A 200 -7.07 8.19 17.90
N GLU A 201 -6.72 9.02 16.90
CA GLU A 201 -6.83 10.48 16.99
C GLU A 201 -8.15 11.02 16.43
N GLN A 202 -8.87 10.21 15.64
CA GLN A 202 -10.14 10.60 15.02
C GLN A 202 -11.34 10.29 15.91
N GLU A 203 -11.21 9.34 16.85
CA GLU A 203 -12.20 9.12 17.91
C GLU A 203 -11.64 9.59 19.26
N GLN A 204 -12.32 10.54 19.91
CA GLN A 204 -12.18 10.79 21.35
C GLN A 204 -12.84 9.69 22.20
N GLU A 205 -12.92 8.45 21.70
CA GLU A 205 -13.50 7.33 22.44
C GLU A 205 -12.48 6.66 23.33
N SER A 206 -12.88 6.55 24.59
CA SER A 206 -12.13 6.03 25.72
C SER A 206 -11.53 4.65 25.45
N ALA A 207 -10.37 4.42 26.07
CA ALA A 207 -9.66 3.15 26.18
C ALA A 207 -10.48 2.05 26.90
N LEU A 208 -11.60 1.65 26.33
CA LEU A 208 -12.55 0.65 26.82
C LEU A 208 -12.68 -0.50 25.82
N ASP A 209 -11.54 -1.07 25.42
CA ASP A 209 -11.47 -2.50 25.11
C ASP A 209 -10.04 -3.02 25.28
N LYS A 210 -9.60 -3.06 26.54
CA LYS A 210 -8.26 -3.53 26.97
C LYS A 210 -8.15 -5.06 27.03
N THR A 211 -8.96 -5.79 26.26
CA THR A 211 -9.03 -7.26 26.30
C THR A 211 -8.57 -7.95 25.01
N PHE A 212 -8.05 -7.23 24.03
CA PHE A 212 -7.48 -7.86 22.84
C PHE A 212 -5.97 -8.05 22.96
N ASN A 213 -5.51 -9.26 22.62
CA ASN A 213 -4.10 -9.55 22.35
C ASN A 213 -3.50 -8.40 21.53
N LYS A 214 -2.32 -7.91 21.92
CA LYS A 214 -1.60 -6.90 21.12
C LYS A 214 -1.56 -7.35 19.65
N PRO A 215 -1.94 -6.49 18.70
CA PRO A 215 -1.93 -6.84 17.29
C PRO A 215 -0.53 -7.34 16.89
N ARG A 216 -0.50 -8.42 16.11
CA ARG A 216 0.75 -9.03 15.64
C ARG A 216 1.26 -8.18 14.49
N GLU A 217 2.35 -7.47 14.76
CA GLU A 217 2.88 -6.44 13.87
C GLU A 217 4.36 -6.66 13.57
N ALA A 218 4.75 -6.44 12.32
CA ALA A 218 6.13 -6.59 11.87
C ALA A 218 6.55 -5.53 10.85
N TYR A 219 7.82 -5.15 10.90
CA TYR A 219 8.50 -4.58 9.74
C TYR A 219 8.92 -5.69 8.80
N VAL A 220 8.67 -5.50 7.51
CA VAL A 220 8.93 -6.50 6.48
C VAL A 220 9.83 -5.92 5.41
N THR A 221 10.85 -6.66 5.01
CA THR A 221 11.61 -6.37 3.78
C THR A 221 11.72 -7.62 2.89
N VAL A 222 12.03 -7.42 1.61
CA VAL A 222 12.21 -8.50 0.64
C VAL A 222 13.56 -8.34 -0.03
N ILE A 223 14.35 -9.42 -0.05
CA ILE A 223 15.54 -9.52 -0.90
C ILE A 223 15.37 -10.72 -1.83
N HIS A 224 15.60 -10.50 -3.12
CA HIS A 224 15.57 -11.55 -4.11
C HIS A 224 16.61 -11.29 -5.21
N SER A 225 16.94 -12.33 -5.98
CA SER A 225 17.80 -12.29 -7.17
C SER A 225 19.27 -11.86 -6.97
N SER A 226 19.66 -11.23 -5.85
CA SER A 226 21.00 -10.68 -5.66
C SER A 226 21.38 -10.48 -4.20
N GLU A 227 22.64 -10.78 -3.90
CA GLU A 227 23.34 -10.48 -2.64
C GLU A 227 23.59 -8.99 -2.41
N ALA A 228 23.47 -8.16 -3.46
CA ALA A 228 23.87 -6.76 -3.44
C ALA A 228 23.11 -5.89 -2.41
N TYR A 229 21.97 -6.37 -1.90
CA TYR A 229 21.13 -5.68 -0.93
C TYR A 229 21.24 -6.22 0.49
N VAL A 230 22.08 -7.24 0.75
CA VAL A 230 22.25 -7.82 2.10
C VAL A 230 22.72 -6.78 3.10
N CYS A 231 23.75 -5.99 2.76
CA CYS A 231 24.22 -4.90 3.61
C CYS A 231 23.12 -3.84 3.86
N GLY A 232 22.32 -3.52 2.84
CA GLY A 232 21.18 -2.60 2.97
C GLY A 232 20.13 -3.10 3.96
N ALA A 233 19.74 -4.36 3.86
CA ALA A 233 18.78 -4.95 4.79
C ALA A 233 19.33 -5.09 6.22
N ILE A 234 20.63 -5.35 6.39
CA ILE A 234 21.28 -5.29 7.71
C ILE A 234 21.18 -3.86 8.25
N ALA A 235 21.50 -2.85 7.44
CA ALA A 235 21.37 -1.44 7.84
C ALA A 235 19.94 -1.05 8.21
N LEU A 236 18.96 -1.51 7.45
CA LEU A 236 17.55 -1.29 7.74
C LEU A 236 17.17 -1.88 9.11
N ALA A 237 17.45 -3.16 9.38
CA ALA A 237 17.16 -3.78 10.68
C ALA A 237 17.83 -3.03 11.83
N GLN A 238 19.12 -2.75 11.70
CA GLN A 238 19.88 -2.06 12.74
C GLN A 238 19.32 -0.65 12.98
N SER A 239 18.91 0.06 11.93
CA SER A 239 18.29 1.37 12.07
C SER A 239 16.94 1.30 12.80
N ILE A 240 16.09 0.31 12.51
CA ILE A 240 14.81 0.12 13.20
C ILE A 240 15.05 -0.20 14.69
N ILE A 241 15.98 -1.11 15.00
CA ILE A 241 16.34 -1.48 16.38
C ILE A 241 16.85 -0.26 17.16
N LEU A 242 17.68 0.59 16.54
CA LEU A 242 18.21 1.81 17.16
C LEU A 242 17.12 2.85 17.48
N THR A 243 15.92 2.72 16.90
CA THR A 243 14.76 3.56 17.24
C THR A 243 13.89 2.97 18.37
N ASN A 244 14.36 1.91 19.03
CA ASN A 244 13.66 1.20 20.10
C ASN A 244 12.28 0.66 19.67
N SER A 245 12.16 0.19 18.43
CA SER A 245 10.93 -0.49 17.99
C SER A 245 10.72 -1.78 18.78
N THR A 246 9.44 -2.10 19.01
CA THR A 246 9.02 -3.33 19.69
C THR A 246 8.46 -4.40 18.74
N ARG A 247 8.51 -4.13 17.43
CA ARG A 247 7.86 -4.97 16.41
C ARG A 247 8.82 -6.00 15.86
N ASP A 248 8.25 -7.09 15.36
CA ASP A 248 9.04 -8.13 14.72
C ASP A 248 9.73 -7.60 13.47
N LEU A 249 10.91 -8.13 13.16
CA LEU A 249 11.61 -7.91 11.90
C LEU A 249 11.50 -9.18 11.07
N VAL A 250 10.85 -9.11 9.90
CA VAL A 250 10.67 -10.26 9.00
C VAL A 250 11.30 -9.97 7.64
N LEU A 251 12.10 -10.90 7.14
CA LEU A 251 12.72 -10.78 5.82
C LEU A 251 12.32 -11.95 4.93
N LEU A 252 11.76 -11.63 3.77
CA LEU A 252 11.50 -12.60 2.72
C LEU A 252 12.74 -12.74 1.83
N ALA A 253 13.31 -13.94 1.74
CA ALA A 253 14.49 -14.23 0.92
C ALA A 253 14.25 -15.41 -0.01
N ASP A 254 14.75 -15.35 -1.25
CA ASP A 254 14.79 -16.52 -2.13
C ASP A 254 16.13 -17.27 -2.02
N ASP A 255 16.29 -18.34 -2.80
CA ASP A 255 17.50 -19.16 -2.79
C ASP A 255 18.72 -18.50 -3.46
N SER A 256 18.60 -17.27 -3.97
CA SER A 256 19.77 -16.50 -4.45
C SER A 256 20.63 -15.95 -3.30
N ILE A 257 20.10 -15.97 -2.07
CA ILE A 257 20.80 -15.50 -0.88
C ILE A 257 21.49 -16.67 -0.19
N SER A 258 22.82 -16.58 -0.12
CA SER A 258 23.74 -17.57 0.39
C SER A 258 23.52 -17.85 1.88
N PRO A 259 23.84 -19.07 2.35
CA PRO A 259 23.77 -19.40 3.77
C PRO A 259 24.57 -18.43 4.67
N LYS A 260 25.72 -17.94 4.20
CA LYS A 260 26.53 -16.94 4.92
C LYS A 260 25.74 -15.65 5.12
N SER A 261 25.13 -15.11 4.07
CA SER A 261 24.32 -13.89 4.15
C SER A 261 23.04 -14.09 4.97
N LEU A 262 22.40 -15.26 4.88
CA LEU A 262 21.27 -15.61 5.74
C LEU A 262 21.65 -15.63 7.22
N TYR A 263 22.88 -16.04 7.58
CA TYR A 263 23.38 -15.93 8.95
C TYR A 263 23.51 -14.47 9.38
N GLY A 264 24.11 -13.62 8.55
CA GLY A 264 24.26 -12.19 8.84
C GLY A 264 22.91 -11.47 8.99
N LEU A 265 21.94 -11.77 8.14
CA LEU A 265 20.60 -11.21 8.24
C LEU A 265 19.89 -11.64 9.54
N ARG A 266 20.03 -12.90 9.97
CA ARG A 266 19.52 -13.36 11.28
C ARG A 266 20.21 -12.65 12.43
N ALA A 267 21.54 -12.55 12.39
CA ALA A 267 22.32 -11.85 13.41
C ALA A 267 21.95 -10.36 13.51
N ALA A 268 21.53 -9.74 12.40
CA ALA A 268 21.04 -8.37 12.37
C ALA A 268 19.63 -8.20 12.99
N GLY A 269 18.92 -9.29 13.27
CA GLY A 269 17.60 -9.31 13.90
C GLY A 269 16.47 -9.85 13.03
N TRP A 270 16.71 -10.18 11.75
CA TRP A 270 15.65 -10.64 10.85
C TRP A 270 15.19 -12.08 11.12
N LYS A 271 13.88 -12.27 11.24
CA LYS A 271 13.20 -13.56 11.10
C LYS A 271 13.08 -13.89 9.60
N ILE A 272 13.90 -14.81 9.12
CA ILE A 272 13.95 -15.15 7.69
C ILE A 272 12.81 -16.08 7.31
N LYS A 273 12.08 -15.72 6.24
CA LYS A 273 11.14 -16.59 5.55
C LYS A 273 11.59 -16.83 4.12
N LYS A 274 11.86 -18.09 3.79
CA LYS A 274 12.19 -18.48 2.42
C LYS A 274 10.98 -18.35 1.50
N ILE A 275 11.16 -17.77 0.33
CA ILE A 275 10.11 -17.57 -0.68
C ILE A 275 10.53 -18.10 -2.05
N LYS A 276 9.53 -18.52 -2.84
CA LYS A 276 9.71 -18.69 -4.29
C LYS A 276 9.49 -17.35 -4.98
N ARG A 277 10.46 -16.93 -5.79
CA ARG A 277 10.34 -15.70 -6.59
C ARG A 277 9.11 -15.73 -7.48
N ILE A 278 8.55 -14.56 -7.72
CA ILE A 278 7.44 -14.35 -8.66
C ILE A 278 7.98 -13.50 -9.81
N ARG A 279 7.90 -14.03 -11.02
CA ARG A 279 8.31 -13.34 -12.23
C ARG A 279 7.27 -12.28 -12.59
N SER A 280 7.70 -11.06 -12.87
CA SER A 280 6.92 -9.99 -13.49
C SER A 280 6.59 -10.43 -14.93
N PRO A 281 5.33 -10.68 -15.30
CA PRO A 281 5.01 -11.33 -16.57
C PRO A 281 5.50 -10.59 -17.80
N HIS A 282 5.39 -9.26 -17.78
CA HIS A 282 5.74 -8.38 -18.89
C HIS A 282 7.21 -7.91 -18.88
N ALA A 283 8.00 -8.31 -17.89
CA ALA A 283 9.41 -7.91 -17.84
C ALA A 283 10.25 -8.71 -18.86
N PRO A 284 11.20 -8.07 -19.57
CA PRO A 284 12.17 -8.78 -20.38
C PRO A 284 13.00 -9.76 -19.54
N LYS A 285 13.47 -10.85 -20.16
CA LYS A 285 14.36 -11.81 -19.51
C LYS A 285 15.65 -11.10 -19.06
N ASN A 286 16.09 -11.38 -17.83
CA ASN A 286 17.25 -10.77 -17.19
C ASN A 286 17.14 -9.24 -16.94
N ALA A 287 15.96 -8.64 -17.10
CA ALA A 287 15.75 -7.26 -16.71
C ALA A 287 15.82 -7.11 -15.18
N TYR A 288 16.23 -5.93 -14.71
CA TYR A 288 16.36 -5.68 -13.27
C TYR A 288 15.04 -5.88 -12.50
N ASN A 289 13.90 -5.67 -13.17
CA ASN A 289 12.55 -5.79 -12.63
C ASN A 289 11.90 -7.15 -12.87
N GLU A 290 12.61 -8.12 -13.46
CA GLU A 290 12.06 -9.44 -13.82
C GLU A 290 11.41 -10.17 -12.64
N TRP A 291 11.89 -9.92 -11.42
CA TRP A 291 11.46 -10.63 -10.22
C TRP A 291 10.80 -9.73 -9.17
N ASN A 292 10.52 -8.46 -9.49
CA ASN A 292 9.97 -7.49 -8.55
C ASN A 292 8.60 -7.91 -7.97
N TYR A 293 7.81 -8.69 -8.71
CA TYR A 293 6.54 -9.21 -8.18
C TYR A 293 6.74 -10.19 -7.01
N SER A 294 7.96 -10.58 -6.67
CA SER A 294 8.26 -11.30 -5.42
C SER A 294 7.83 -10.49 -4.18
N LYS A 295 7.72 -9.15 -4.29
CA LYS A 295 7.13 -8.28 -3.25
C LYS A 295 5.69 -8.68 -2.90
N LEU A 296 4.92 -9.25 -3.82
CA LEU A 296 3.56 -9.72 -3.56
C LEU A 296 3.49 -10.82 -2.48
N ARG A 297 4.60 -11.51 -2.19
CA ARG A 297 4.69 -12.52 -1.12
C ARG A 297 4.41 -11.94 0.28
N ILE A 298 4.48 -10.63 0.46
CA ILE A 298 4.16 -9.96 1.73
C ILE A 298 2.71 -10.27 2.17
N TRP A 299 1.76 -10.32 1.23
CA TRP A 299 0.37 -10.67 1.55
C TRP A 299 0.20 -12.11 2.07
N GLN A 300 1.21 -12.97 2.00
CA GLN A 300 1.14 -14.32 2.57
C GLN A 300 1.51 -14.39 4.06
N LEU A 301 1.96 -13.28 4.66
CA LEU A 301 2.37 -13.18 6.07
C LEU A 301 1.18 -13.15 7.06
N ILE A 302 0.25 -14.10 6.92
CA ILE A 302 -1.02 -14.14 7.67
C ILE A 302 -0.85 -14.42 9.18
N GLU A 303 0.36 -14.72 9.64
CA GLU A 303 0.67 -14.72 11.07
C GLU A 303 0.78 -13.30 11.68
N TYR A 304 0.71 -12.25 10.86
CA TYR A 304 0.65 -10.86 11.27
C TYR A 304 -0.69 -10.24 10.87
N ASP A 305 -1.21 -9.37 11.72
CA ASP A 305 -2.44 -8.64 11.47
C ASP A 305 -2.17 -7.41 10.59
N LYS A 306 -0.96 -6.84 10.70
CA LYS A 306 -0.51 -5.69 9.92
C LYS A 306 1.01 -5.67 9.80
N VAL A 307 1.51 -5.23 8.65
CA VAL A 307 2.94 -5.10 8.40
C VAL A 307 3.28 -3.74 7.79
N ILE A 308 4.39 -3.13 8.21
CA ILE A 308 5.01 -2.03 7.47
C ILE A 308 6.07 -2.66 6.57
N PHE A 309 5.82 -2.66 5.28
CA PHE A 309 6.84 -3.01 4.30
C PHE A 309 7.81 -1.85 4.13
N ILE A 310 9.11 -2.14 4.06
CA ILE A 310 10.17 -1.18 3.73
C ILE A 310 11.19 -1.85 2.79
N ASP A 311 11.47 -1.24 1.64
CA ASP A 311 12.55 -1.70 0.75
C ASP A 311 13.90 -1.67 1.49
N SER A 312 14.80 -2.58 1.13
CA SER A 312 16.10 -2.76 1.79
C SER A 312 17.10 -1.61 1.57
N ASP A 313 16.73 -0.60 0.79
CA ASP A 313 17.49 0.63 0.54
C ASP A 313 16.99 1.84 1.34
N PHE A 314 16.35 1.57 2.48
CA PHE A 314 15.96 2.56 3.46
C PHE A 314 16.86 2.57 4.69
N VAL A 315 16.85 3.70 5.40
CA VAL A 315 17.29 3.81 6.80
C VAL A 315 16.20 4.51 7.60
N VAL A 316 15.91 4.00 8.80
CA VAL A 316 14.93 4.56 9.74
C VAL A 316 15.66 5.33 10.84
N PHE A 317 15.36 6.62 11.00
CA PHE A 317 16.01 7.52 11.96
C PHE A 317 15.16 7.81 13.19
N ARG A 318 13.85 7.59 13.10
CA ARG A 318 12.88 7.83 14.17
C ARG A 318 11.91 6.66 14.22
N ASN A 319 11.42 6.33 15.42
CA ASN A 319 10.47 5.24 15.58
C ASN A 319 9.18 5.53 14.80
N ILE A 320 8.72 4.55 14.01
CA ILE A 320 7.50 4.66 13.19
C ILE A 320 6.42 3.64 13.61
N ASP A 321 6.51 3.06 14.81
CA ASP A 321 5.56 2.06 15.31
C ASP A 321 4.13 2.63 15.40
N GLN A 322 3.99 3.94 15.58
CA GLN A 322 2.68 4.61 15.61
C GLN A 322 1.91 4.49 14.27
N PHE A 323 2.61 4.26 13.15
CA PHE A 323 1.99 4.15 11.82
C PHE A 323 1.34 2.78 11.57
N PHE A 324 1.53 1.80 12.46
CA PHE A 324 0.71 0.57 12.45
C PHE A 324 -0.76 0.82 12.80
N SER A 325 -1.15 2.00 13.25
CA SER A 325 -2.57 2.32 13.47
C SER A 325 -3.36 2.57 12.17
N TYR A 326 -2.67 2.76 11.03
CA TYR A 326 -3.27 3.09 9.73
C TYR A 326 -3.80 1.85 8.98
N PRO A 327 -4.85 1.98 8.17
CA PRO A 327 -5.35 0.87 7.35
C PRO A 327 -4.56 0.69 6.04
N GLU A 328 -4.68 -0.49 5.43
CA GLU A 328 -4.17 -0.74 4.07
C GLU A 328 -4.95 0.07 2.98
N LEU A 329 -4.40 0.53 1.87
CA LEU A 329 -3.00 0.77 1.64
C LEU A 329 -2.73 2.23 2.03
N SER A 330 -1.85 2.43 2.99
CA SER A 330 -1.29 3.76 3.30
C SER A 330 0.18 3.79 2.91
N ALA A 331 0.60 4.86 2.25
CA ALA A 331 1.92 5.01 1.67
C ALA A 331 2.26 6.48 1.45
N ALA A 332 3.53 6.80 1.21
CA ALA A 332 3.93 8.14 0.83
C ALA A 332 3.61 8.40 -0.65
N GLY A 333 3.17 9.61 -0.97
CA GLY A 333 2.90 10.03 -2.35
C GLY A 333 4.16 10.07 -3.22
N ASN A 334 3.95 9.93 -4.53
CA ASN A 334 4.95 10.09 -5.58
C ASN A 334 4.37 11.00 -6.69
N ASP A 335 5.06 11.13 -7.83
CA ASP A 335 4.63 11.93 -8.99
C ASP A 335 3.17 11.64 -9.40
N GLY A 336 2.34 12.65 -9.69
CA GLY A 336 0.94 12.44 -10.08
C GLY A 336 0.04 11.86 -8.97
N TYR A 337 -0.89 10.97 -9.31
CA TYR A 337 -1.88 10.42 -8.36
C TYR A 337 -1.46 9.09 -7.69
N ILE A 338 -0.18 8.73 -7.79
CA ILE A 338 0.35 7.42 -7.38
C ILE A 338 1.16 7.51 -6.08
N PHE A 339 1.29 6.38 -5.40
CA PHE A 339 2.17 6.23 -4.24
C PHE A 339 3.52 5.60 -4.62
N ASN A 340 4.52 5.83 -3.77
CA ASN A 340 5.79 5.12 -3.83
C ASN A 340 5.69 3.81 -3.05
N SER A 341 6.06 2.69 -3.68
CA SER A 341 5.92 1.34 -3.08
C SER A 341 7.11 0.89 -2.22
N GLY A 342 8.03 1.81 -1.92
CA GLY A 342 9.20 1.55 -1.09
C GLY A 342 8.88 1.48 0.40
N VAL A 343 7.77 2.10 0.85
CA VAL A 343 7.28 1.99 2.22
C VAL A 343 5.75 2.05 2.25
N MET A 344 5.11 1.02 2.80
CA MET A 344 3.65 0.85 2.76
C MET A 344 3.15 0.10 3.99
N ILE A 345 1.94 0.41 4.45
CA ILE A 345 1.20 -0.46 5.38
C ILE A 345 0.37 -1.48 4.60
N ILE A 346 0.46 -2.74 5.01
CA ILE A 346 -0.21 -3.87 4.37
C ILE A 346 -0.94 -4.68 5.45
N GLU A 347 -2.11 -5.20 5.09
CA GLU A 347 -2.88 -6.16 5.88
C GLU A 347 -2.78 -7.53 5.18
N PRO A 348 -1.87 -8.42 5.63
CA PRO A 348 -1.63 -9.69 4.96
C PRO A 348 -2.91 -10.53 4.81
N SER A 349 -3.09 -11.11 3.63
CA SER A 349 -4.28 -11.85 3.24
C SER A 349 -3.97 -12.85 2.14
N LYS A 350 -4.30 -14.13 2.38
CA LYS A 350 -4.23 -15.17 1.34
C LYS A 350 -5.16 -14.85 0.16
N CYS A 351 -6.34 -14.31 0.45
CA CYS A 351 -7.33 -13.97 -0.57
C CYS A 351 -6.83 -12.83 -1.47
N LYS A 352 -6.31 -11.74 -0.89
CA LYS A 352 -5.70 -10.65 -1.66
C LYS A 352 -4.47 -11.12 -2.43
N PHE A 353 -3.64 -11.96 -1.83
CA PHE A 353 -2.49 -12.56 -2.53
C PHE A 353 -2.95 -13.33 -3.78
N GLN A 354 -3.98 -14.17 -3.67
CA GLN A 354 -4.52 -14.92 -4.82
C GLN A 354 -5.05 -13.96 -5.89
N ASN A 355 -5.79 -12.92 -5.50
CA ASN A 355 -6.30 -11.92 -6.44
C ASN A 355 -5.16 -11.18 -7.17
N LEU A 356 -4.16 -10.69 -6.43
CA LEU A 356 -2.94 -10.08 -6.99
C LEU A 356 -2.23 -11.02 -7.96
N MET A 357 -2.14 -12.31 -7.60
CA MET A 357 -1.51 -13.32 -8.44
C MET A 357 -2.30 -13.64 -9.71
N ASN A 358 -3.63 -13.58 -9.69
CA ASN A 358 -4.46 -13.77 -10.88
C ASN A 358 -4.35 -12.56 -11.79
N LYS A 359 -4.47 -11.34 -11.23
CA LYS A 359 -4.42 -10.08 -11.97
C LYS A 359 -3.06 -9.72 -12.55
N ARG A 360 -1.98 -10.34 -12.08
CA ARG A 360 -0.61 -10.06 -12.54
C ARG A 360 -0.39 -10.20 -14.06
N PHE A 361 -1.22 -10.99 -14.74
CA PHE A 361 -1.15 -11.20 -16.19
C PHE A 361 -2.09 -10.29 -16.99
N GLU A 362 -3.09 -9.71 -16.33
CA GLU A 362 -4.13 -8.89 -16.95
C GLU A 362 -3.84 -7.40 -16.78
N VAL A 363 -3.27 -7.01 -15.63
CA VAL A 363 -3.01 -5.61 -15.28
C VAL A 363 -1.56 -5.27 -15.63
N GLY A 364 -1.40 -4.34 -16.56
CA GLY A 364 -0.10 -3.80 -16.94
C GLY A 364 0.52 -2.95 -15.83
N SER A 365 1.84 -3.03 -15.66
CA SER A 365 2.59 -2.12 -14.79
C SER A 365 3.18 -0.98 -15.61
N TYR A 366 2.81 0.28 -15.31
CA TYR A 366 3.27 1.45 -16.08
C TYR A 366 4.79 1.64 -16.07
N ASN A 367 5.51 1.08 -15.08
CA ASN A 367 6.98 1.10 -15.02
C ASN A 367 7.61 -0.30 -15.12
N GLY A 368 6.80 -1.33 -15.41
CA GLY A 368 7.21 -2.73 -15.48
C GLY A 368 7.58 -3.38 -14.14
N GLY A 369 7.63 -2.61 -13.04
CA GLY A 369 7.98 -3.08 -11.70
C GLY A 369 6.76 -3.30 -10.80
N ASP A 370 7.00 -3.60 -9.54
CA ASP A 370 5.95 -3.79 -8.53
C ASP A 370 5.18 -2.50 -8.23
N GLN A 371 5.84 -1.33 -8.14
CA GLN A 371 5.15 -0.06 -7.89
C GLN A 371 4.05 0.22 -8.91
N GLY A 372 4.33 0.00 -10.20
CA GLY A 372 3.35 0.26 -11.23
C GLY A 372 2.15 -0.68 -11.13
N PHE A 373 2.40 -1.95 -10.89
CA PHE A 373 1.33 -2.93 -10.69
C PHE A 373 0.48 -2.63 -9.45
N LEU A 374 1.13 -2.31 -8.32
CA LEU A 374 0.43 -2.02 -7.07
C LEU A 374 -0.42 -0.74 -7.16
N ASN A 375 0.00 0.27 -7.92
CA ASN A 375 -0.80 1.49 -8.14
C ASN A 375 -2.02 1.29 -9.06
N GLU A 376 -2.00 0.28 -9.93
CA GLU A 376 -3.18 -0.12 -10.71
C GLU A 376 -4.12 -1.03 -9.90
N MET A 377 -3.57 -1.83 -8.99
CA MET A 377 -4.36 -2.70 -8.12
C MET A 377 -4.99 -1.94 -6.95
N PHE A 378 -4.27 -1.03 -6.30
CA PHE A 378 -4.74 -0.24 -5.15
C PHE A 378 -4.91 1.22 -5.56
N VAL A 379 -6.01 1.53 -6.24
CA VAL A 379 -6.25 2.90 -6.73
C VAL A 379 -6.69 3.83 -5.61
N TRP A 380 -7.38 3.29 -4.59
CA TRP A 380 -7.77 4.02 -3.39
C TRP A 380 -6.78 3.74 -2.25
N TRP A 381 -5.93 4.73 -1.97
CA TRP A 381 -4.86 4.66 -0.98
C TRP A 381 -4.81 5.93 -0.13
N HIS A 382 -4.14 5.86 1.02
CA HIS A 382 -4.14 6.94 2.02
C HIS A 382 -2.74 7.55 2.16
N ARG A 383 -2.68 8.89 2.12
CA ARG A 383 -1.39 9.62 2.12
C ARG A 383 -0.74 9.63 3.48
N TRP A 384 0.47 9.09 3.54
CA TRP A 384 1.41 9.32 4.62
C TRP A 384 2.25 10.58 4.39
N PRO A 385 2.76 11.19 5.48
CA PRO A 385 3.72 12.28 5.38
C PRO A 385 4.93 11.91 4.50
N THR A 386 5.36 12.82 3.64
CA THR A 386 6.59 12.66 2.84
C THR A 386 7.82 12.32 3.68
N LYS A 387 7.86 12.73 4.95
CA LYS A 387 8.93 12.40 5.91
C LYS A 387 9.08 10.91 6.19
N LEU A 388 8.04 10.09 5.93
CA LEU A 388 8.12 8.63 6.00
C LEU A 388 8.78 8.00 4.78
N ASN A 389 8.92 8.75 3.68
CA ASN A 389 9.65 8.33 2.49
C ASN A 389 10.43 9.50 1.91
N THR A 390 11.46 9.96 2.63
CA THR A 390 12.29 11.05 2.12
C THR A 390 13.21 10.51 1.03
N LEU A 391 12.86 10.77 -0.23
CA LEU A 391 13.62 10.34 -1.39
C LEU A 391 14.98 11.08 -1.46
N LYS A 392 16.07 10.33 -1.64
CA LYS A 392 17.40 10.90 -1.94
C LYS A 392 17.48 11.34 -3.42
N ILE A 393 16.75 12.39 -3.77
CA ILE A 393 16.69 12.98 -5.11
C ILE A 393 16.67 14.51 -5.04
N PHE A 394 17.46 15.17 -5.89
CA PHE A 394 17.72 16.60 -5.87
C PHE A 394 17.70 17.16 -7.29
N VAL A 395 16.50 17.26 -7.87
CA VAL A 395 16.31 17.85 -9.20
C VAL A 395 16.47 19.37 -9.11
N ASN A 396 17.35 19.94 -9.94
CA ASN A 396 17.61 21.39 -10.03
C ASN A 396 17.94 22.08 -8.69
N SER A 397 18.52 21.35 -7.73
CA SER A 397 18.87 21.91 -6.42
C SER A 397 20.37 22.08 -6.23
N ASN A 398 20.75 23.29 -5.81
CA ASN A 398 22.09 23.60 -5.32
C ASN A 398 22.30 23.12 -3.87
N HIS A 399 21.21 22.93 -3.11
CA HIS A 399 21.25 22.44 -1.74
C HIS A 399 20.79 20.98 -1.68
N ARG A 400 21.73 20.08 -1.38
CA ARG A 400 21.50 18.64 -1.39
C ARG A 400 21.51 18.05 0.02
N HIS A 401 20.80 18.72 0.92
CA HIS A 401 20.61 18.31 2.31
C HIS A 401 19.22 17.71 2.48
N LEU A 402 19.14 16.64 3.27
CA LEU A 402 17.86 16.03 3.64
C LEU A 402 17.28 16.75 4.87
N PRO A 403 15.96 16.85 4.99
CA PRO A 403 15.33 17.38 6.20
C PRO A 403 15.80 16.64 7.46
N ASP A 404 16.06 17.36 8.55
CA ASP A 404 16.48 16.76 9.84
C ASP A 404 15.33 16.04 10.57
N ASP A 405 14.09 16.30 10.14
CA ASP A 405 12.88 15.71 10.69
C ASP A 405 12.33 14.51 9.90
N SER A 406 13.07 14.03 8.91
CA SER A 406 12.78 12.78 8.21
C SER A 406 12.71 11.60 9.18
N TYR A 407 11.65 10.79 9.08
CA TYR A 407 11.54 9.50 9.78
C TYR A 407 12.42 8.46 9.09
N THR A 408 12.40 8.45 7.77
CA THR A 408 13.19 7.51 6.95
C THR A 408 13.82 8.24 5.76
N VAL A 409 14.84 7.63 5.17
CA VAL A 409 15.40 8.06 3.88
C VAL A 409 15.44 6.88 2.93
N HIS A 410 14.93 7.08 1.71
CA HIS A 410 14.99 6.13 0.60
C HIS A 410 16.18 6.45 -0.31
N TYR A 411 17.20 5.58 -0.30
CA TYR A 411 18.46 5.81 -1.00
C TYR A 411 18.38 5.45 -2.48
N LEU A 412 17.92 6.39 -3.31
CA LEU A 412 17.94 6.27 -4.78
C LEU A 412 19.37 6.40 -5.36
N GLY A 413 19.53 6.00 -6.62
CA GLY A 413 20.83 5.98 -7.31
C GLY A 413 21.76 4.85 -6.83
N LEU A 414 23.07 5.11 -6.81
CA LEU A 414 24.05 4.21 -6.21
C LEU A 414 23.83 4.16 -4.69
N LYS A 415 23.73 2.94 -4.15
CA LYS A 415 23.47 2.71 -2.73
C LYS A 415 24.71 3.03 -1.88
N PRO A 416 24.56 3.54 -0.65
CA PRO A 416 25.70 3.98 0.16
C PRO A 416 26.78 2.92 0.38
N TRP A 417 26.39 1.66 0.62
CA TRP A 417 27.32 0.54 0.81
C TRP A 417 28.10 0.15 -0.44
N LEU A 418 27.69 0.64 -1.62
CA LEU A 418 28.38 0.46 -2.90
C LEU A 418 29.42 1.55 -3.19
N CYS A 419 29.49 2.58 -2.34
CA CYS A 419 30.45 3.67 -2.38
C CYS A 419 31.47 3.51 -1.26
N TYR A 420 32.58 4.25 -1.34
CA TYR A 420 33.43 4.45 -0.16
C TYR A 420 32.72 5.30 0.89
N GLU A 421 33.11 5.16 2.15
CA GLU A 421 32.59 5.95 3.26
C GLU A 421 32.82 7.46 3.07
N ASP A 422 33.92 7.84 2.43
CA ASP A 422 34.42 9.22 2.42
C ASP A 422 33.48 10.25 1.78
N TYR A 423 32.67 9.86 0.78
CA TYR A 423 31.69 10.73 0.10
C TYR A 423 30.68 9.93 -0.74
N ASP A 424 29.58 10.56 -1.15
CA ASP A 424 28.58 9.92 -2.00
C ASP A 424 29.12 9.73 -3.43
N CYS A 425 29.44 8.48 -3.81
CA CYS A 425 29.98 8.19 -5.13
C CYS A 425 28.99 8.40 -6.29
N ASN A 426 27.73 8.76 -6.02
CA ASN A 426 26.84 9.30 -7.05
C ASN A 426 27.40 10.59 -7.70
N TRP A 427 28.27 11.33 -7.00
CA TRP A 427 28.98 12.49 -7.57
C TRP A 427 29.87 12.13 -8.76
N ASP A 428 30.43 10.92 -8.78
CA ASP A 428 31.38 10.49 -9.83
C ASP A 428 30.72 10.12 -11.17
N LYS A 429 29.38 10.17 -11.24
CA LYS A 429 28.60 9.71 -12.40
C LYS A 429 27.53 10.74 -12.74
N MET A 430 27.70 11.43 -13.87
CA MET A 430 26.87 12.57 -14.29
C MET A 430 25.37 12.26 -14.21
N GLU A 431 24.94 11.13 -14.77
CA GLU A 431 23.54 10.69 -14.78
C GLU A 431 23.00 10.28 -13.40
N SER A 432 23.87 10.12 -12.40
CA SER A 432 23.50 9.79 -11.01
C SER A 432 23.65 10.97 -10.06
N GLN A 433 24.19 12.11 -10.52
CA GLN A 433 24.35 13.30 -9.68
C GLN A 433 23.02 13.80 -9.15
N ILE A 434 21.89 13.58 -9.82
CA ILE A 434 20.57 13.93 -9.28
C ILE A 434 20.23 13.22 -7.95
N PHE A 435 20.95 12.15 -7.59
CA PHE A 435 20.80 11.42 -6.34
C PHE A 435 21.96 11.67 -5.36
N ALA A 436 22.94 12.50 -5.71
CA ALA A 436 24.14 12.67 -4.90
C ALA A 436 23.91 13.61 -3.71
N SER A 437 24.22 13.14 -2.50
CA SER A 437 24.16 13.93 -1.27
C SER A 437 25.08 13.34 -0.20
N ASP A 438 26.14 14.07 0.15
CA ASP A 438 27.04 13.65 1.23
C ASP A 438 26.36 13.66 2.58
N SER A 439 25.39 14.56 2.79
CA SER A 439 24.57 14.58 4.00
C SER A 439 23.74 13.30 4.14
N ALA A 440 23.10 12.84 3.06
CA ALA A 440 22.38 11.57 3.06
C ALA A 440 23.31 10.38 3.28
N HIS A 441 24.46 10.40 2.60
CA HIS A 441 25.49 9.36 2.68
C HIS A 441 26.05 9.23 4.11
N GLU A 442 26.42 10.34 4.72
CA GLU A 442 26.90 10.40 6.11
C GLU A 442 25.87 9.82 7.09
N ARG A 443 24.57 10.11 6.90
CA ARG A 443 23.49 9.53 7.72
C ARG A 443 23.43 8.01 7.62
N TRP A 444 23.67 7.42 6.45
CA TRP A 444 23.75 5.96 6.32
C TRP A 444 24.96 5.40 7.06
N TRP A 445 26.13 6.04 6.91
CA TRP A 445 27.37 5.63 7.58
C TRP A 445 27.31 5.77 9.10
N LYS A 446 26.51 6.70 9.64
CA LYS A 446 26.23 6.78 11.08
C LYS A 446 25.55 5.51 11.60
N VAL A 447 24.69 4.88 10.82
CA VAL A 447 24.10 3.57 11.19
C VAL A 447 25.13 2.47 11.07
N TYR A 448 25.89 2.41 9.99
CA TYR A 448 26.98 1.44 9.80
C TYR A 448 27.98 1.44 10.98
N LYS A 449 28.39 2.62 11.44
CA LYS A 449 29.32 2.78 12.57
C LYS A 449 28.76 2.33 13.91
N LYS A 450 27.46 2.12 14.04
CA LYS A 450 26.82 1.57 15.24
C LYS A 450 26.64 0.05 15.18
N MET A 451 26.80 -0.57 14.01
CA MET A 451 26.72 -2.03 13.86
C MET A 451 27.90 -2.72 14.55
N SER A 452 27.72 -3.97 14.98
CA SER A 452 28.82 -4.80 15.47
C SER A 452 29.85 -5.06 14.36
N MET A 453 31.08 -5.45 14.74
CA MET A 453 32.12 -5.76 13.76
C MET A 453 31.70 -6.94 12.86
N GLU A 454 31.04 -7.97 13.41
CA GLU A 454 30.56 -9.12 12.64
C GLU A 454 29.56 -8.69 11.56
N LEU A 455 28.66 -7.76 11.88
CA LEU A 455 27.67 -7.27 10.91
C LEU A 455 28.30 -6.42 9.80
N ARG A 456 29.36 -5.67 10.11
CA ARG A 456 30.06 -4.83 9.12
C ARG A 456 30.76 -5.66 8.04
N GLU A 457 31.17 -6.89 8.33
CA GLU A 457 31.79 -7.77 7.33
C GLU A 457 30.87 -8.07 6.14
N TYR A 458 29.55 -8.07 6.36
CA TYR A 458 28.54 -8.26 5.31
C TYR A 458 28.41 -7.05 4.36
N CYS A 459 29.07 -5.95 4.69
CA CYS A 459 29.15 -4.73 3.89
C CYS A 459 30.52 -4.53 3.24
N ALA A 460 31.40 -5.54 3.28
CA ALA A 460 32.70 -5.50 2.63
C ALA A 460 32.56 -5.30 1.11
N LEU A 461 33.53 -4.61 0.52
CA LEU A 461 33.59 -4.44 -0.92
C LEU A 461 34.10 -5.72 -1.58
N THR A 462 33.47 -6.13 -2.67
CA THR A 462 34.05 -7.14 -3.57
C THR A 462 35.10 -6.48 -4.48
N PRO A 463 36.06 -7.23 -5.05
CA PRO A 463 37.01 -6.71 -6.03
C PRO A 463 36.32 -5.98 -7.20
N GLN A 464 35.17 -6.47 -7.65
CA GLN A 464 34.38 -5.87 -8.71
C GLN A 464 33.76 -4.54 -8.29
N MET A 465 33.29 -4.44 -7.04
CA MET A 465 32.76 -3.19 -6.48
C MET A 465 33.85 -2.13 -6.32
N ASP A 466 35.00 -2.50 -5.74
CA ASP A 466 36.18 -1.63 -5.58
C ASP A 466 36.66 -1.09 -6.94
N ALA A 467 36.86 -1.98 -7.92
CA ALA A 467 37.26 -1.62 -9.27
C ALA A 467 36.24 -0.69 -9.96
N ARG A 468 34.92 -0.90 -9.73
CA ARG A 468 33.87 -0.03 -10.27
C ARG A 468 33.94 1.38 -9.68
N ILE A 469 34.13 1.51 -8.37
CA ILE A 469 34.28 2.82 -7.71
C ILE A 469 35.49 3.56 -8.29
N ILE A 470 36.65 2.89 -8.36
CA ILE A 470 37.89 3.45 -8.91
C ILE A 470 37.70 3.88 -10.37
N LYS A 471 37.01 3.06 -11.18
CA LYS A 471 36.72 3.38 -12.59
C LYS A 471 35.92 4.67 -12.73
N TRP A 472 34.83 4.83 -11.97
CA TRP A 472 33.99 6.03 -12.06
C TRP A 472 34.70 7.27 -11.54
N ARG A 473 35.40 7.15 -10.41
CA ARG A 473 36.23 8.23 -9.88
C ARG A 473 37.31 8.69 -10.87
N ARG A 474 37.98 7.77 -11.58
CA ARG A 474 38.92 8.10 -12.66
C ARG A 474 38.25 8.81 -13.84
N LYS A 475 37.02 8.40 -14.20
CA LYS A 475 36.25 9.08 -15.25
C LYS A 475 35.87 10.51 -14.84
N ALA A 476 35.37 10.71 -13.62
CA ALA A 476 35.07 12.03 -13.07
C ALA A 476 36.30 12.94 -13.05
N LYS A 477 37.46 12.40 -12.64
CA LYS A 477 38.76 13.11 -12.73
C LYS A 477 39.12 13.52 -14.16
N LYS A 478 39.04 12.59 -15.12
CA LYS A 478 39.36 12.86 -16.54
C LYS A 478 38.41 13.89 -17.16
N ALA A 479 37.14 13.85 -16.77
CA ALA A 479 36.13 14.81 -17.19
C ALA A 479 36.17 16.13 -16.39
N ASN A 480 37.07 16.24 -15.41
CA ASN A 480 37.23 17.39 -14.53
C ASN A 480 35.90 17.90 -13.94
N PHE A 481 35.12 16.98 -13.35
CA PHE A 481 33.85 17.33 -12.71
C PHE A 481 34.06 18.45 -11.68
N SER A 482 33.20 19.47 -11.75
CA SER A 482 33.30 20.72 -11.00
C SER A 482 33.03 20.57 -9.51
N ASP A 483 32.28 19.53 -9.10
CA ASP A 483 32.01 19.23 -7.69
C ASP A 483 33.27 18.81 -6.91
N GLY A 484 34.31 18.35 -7.60
CA GLY A 484 35.62 18.07 -7.00
C GLY A 484 35.70 16.83 -6.10
N HIS A 485 34.64 16.03 -5.93
CA HIS A 485 34.63 14.87 -5.02
C HIS A 485 35.66 13.80 -5.39
N TRP A 486 36.00 13.69 -6.68
CA TRP A 486 37.06 12.82 -7.19
C TRP A 486 38.46 13.15 -6.64
N ARG A 487 38.64 14.29 -5.94
CA ARG A 487 39.88 14.70 -5.26
C ARG A 487 39.95 14.24 -3.79
N ILE A 488 38.82 13.91 -3.15
CA ILE A 488 38.74 13.57 -1.72
C ILE A 488 39.56 12.33 -1.40
N GLN A 489 40.56 12.41 -0.53
CA GLN A 489 41.39 11.25 -0.20
C GLN A 489 40.53 10.12 0.41
N VAL A 490 40.62 8.92 -0.18
CA VAL A 490 39.86 7.74 0.26
C VAL A 490 40.54 7.14 1.50
N LYS A 491 39.80 7.06 2.61
CA LYS A 491 40.22 6.48 3.89
C LYS A 491 39.39 5.27 4.30
N ASP A 492 38.37 4.92 3.52
CA ASP A 492 37.52 3.75 3.79
C ASP A 492 38.36 2.46 3.97
N PRO A 493 38.27 1.78 5.13
CA PRO A 493 39.06 0.58 5.42
C PRO A 493 38.66 -0.64 4.58
N ARG A 494 37.52 -0.60 3.89
CA ARG A 494 37.06 -1.67 3.00
C ARG A 494 37.72 -1.62 1.62
N ARG A 495 38.45 -0.55 1.31
CA ARG A 495 39.17 -0.39 0.03
C ARG A 495 40.19 -1.53 -0.14
N LEU A 496 40.13 -2.20 -1.28
CA LEU A 496 40.95 -3.39 -1.54
C LEU A 496 42.29 -3.08 -2.23
N SER A 497 42.36 -1.97 -2.97
CA SER A 497 43.54 -1.61 -3.76
C SER A 497 44.02 -0.19 -3.44
N ASN A 498 45.29 -0.07 -3.03
CA ASN A 498 45.93 1.22 -2.67
C ASN A 498 46.19 2.14 -3.86
#